data_AF-A0A962U1M0-F1
#
_entry.id   AF-A0A962U1M0-F1
#
_cell.length_a   1.000
_cell.length_b   1.000
_cell.length_c   1.000
_cell.angle_alpha   90.00
_cell.angle_beta   90.00
_cell.angle_gamma   90.00
#
_symmetry.space_group_name_H-M   'P 1'
#
loop_
_entity.id
_entity.type
_entity.pdbx_description
1 polymer ?
#
loop_
_entity_poly.entity_id
_entity_poly.type
_entity_poly.pdbx_seq_one_letter_code
_entity_poly.pdbx_strand_id
1 'polypeptide(L)'
;MPKRVLSVLFLLVTAWWMTPTSAGDLERQRNSFLAAEKALDGGASREFRRLSKELRDYPLYPYLEYRALSKRIDRADNGDIRSFLETHADTPLADIMRNRWLDRLARRQRWSDYLAFYRPTSDITRRCHQLHALIATGKTAQAFTEVPEIWLYGRSRPSACDPVFAAWERAGLRTDGMVWQRVEKAIDAGETRLADYLARSLSKPDRAWVKQWIALFKSPDRAGELERFREAHPYREAMLAFAVRRKARWDGLEALALWQQVKPRYPFSTEQINE
;
A
#
# COMPACT_ATOMS: atom_id res chain seq x y z
N MET A 1 -53.99 -60.45 24.37
CA MET A 1 -52.53 -60.31 24.13
C MET A 1 -52.32 -59.46 22.88
N PRO A 2 -51.33 -58.55 22.76
CA PRO A 2 -50.72 -57.60 23.70
C PRO A 2 -51.06 -56.12 23.35
N LYS A 3 -51.38 -55.29 24.36
CA LYS A 3 -50.61 -54.13 24.89
C LYS A 3 -50.28 -52.97 23.91
N ARG A 4 -51.07 -51.88 24.03
CA ARG A 4 -50.71 -50.52 23.58
C ARG A 4 -49.63 -49.96 24.51
N VAL A 5 -48.52 -49.47 23.94
CA VAL A 5 -47.47 -48.74 24.67
C VAL A 5 -47.54 -47.28 24.24
N LEU A 6 -47.87 -46.38 25.17
CA LEU A 6 -47.69 -44.94 25.00
C LEU A 6 -46.19 -44.63 25.21
N SER A 7 -45.53 -44.11 24.17
CA SER A 7 -44.19 -43.52 24.28
C SER A 7 -44.31 -42.08 24.76
N VAL A 8 -43.78 -41.81 25.96
CA VAL A 8 -43.64 -40.46 26.53
C VAL A 8 -42.38 -39.82 25.94
N LEU A 9 -42.54 -38.70 25.22
CA LEU A 9 -41.45 -37.85 24.76
C LEU A 9 -40.93 -37.00 25.94
N PHE A 10 -39.70 -37.22 26.38
CA PHE A 10 -39.04 -36.41 27.40
C PHE A 10 -38.26 -35.27 26.72
N LEU A 11 -38.81 -34.05 26.73
CA LEU A 11 -38.13 -32.82 26.31
C LEU A 11 -37.21 -32.35 27.44
N LEU A 12 -35.91 -32.64 27.32
CA LEU A 12 -34.86 -32.09 28.19
C LEU A 12 -34.61 -30.62 27.81
N VAL A 13 -35.24 -29.70 28.55
CA VAL A 13 -34.92 -28.26 28.50
C VAL A 13 -33.67 -28.03 29.33
N THR A 14 -32.50 -27.94 28.69
CA THR A 14 -31.28 -27.48 29.36
C THR A 14 -31.34 -25.96 29.54
N ALA A 15 -31.77 -25.51 30.71
CA ALA A 15 -31.69 -24.12 31.11
C ALA A 15 -30.21 -23.71 31.26
N TRP A 16 -29.69 -22.93 30.32
CA TRP A 16 -28.42 -22.22 30.49
C TRP A 16 -28.60 -21.14 31.56
N TRP A 17 -28.04 -21.37 32.74
CA TRP A 17 -27.93 -20.34 33.77
C TRP A 17 -26.81 -19.38 33.36
N MET A 18 -27.15 -18.27 32.70
CA MET A 18 -26.22 -17.16 32.54
C MET A 18 -26.06 -16.46 33.90
N THR A 19 -24.94 -16.68 34.59
CA THR A 19 -24.60 -15.92 35.80
C THR A 19 -24.24 -14.48 35.41
N PRO A 20 -24.99 -13.46 35.88
CA PRO A 20 -24.68 -12.07 35.56
C PRO A 20 -23.37 -11.66 36.25
N THR A 21 -22.41 -11.14 35.49
CA THR A 21 -21.21 -10.49 36.02
C THR A 21 -21.63 -9.26 36.82
N SER A 22 -21.25 -9.16 38.09
CA SER A 22 -21.62 -8.00 38.91
C SER A 22 -20.79 -6.77 38.52
N ALA A 23 -21.36 -5.57 38.67
CA ALA A 23 -20.64 -4.32 38.39
C ALA A 23 -19.34 -4.18 39.20
N GLY A 24 -19.33 -4.69 40.43
CA GLY A 24 -18.14 -4.70 41.29
C GLY A 24 -17.04 -5.65 40.79
N ASP A 25 -17.38 -6.74 40.11
CA ASP A 25 -16.39 -7.64 39.51
C ASP A 25 -15.72 -6.97 38.30
N LEU A 26 -16.50 -6.28 37.48
CA LEU A 26 -15.99 -5.57 36.30
C LEU A 26 -15.04 -4.42 36.68
N GLU A 27 -15.34 -3.68 37.76
CA GLU A 27 -14.46 -2.63 38.26
C GLU A 27 -13.11 -3.19 38.76
N ARG A 28 -13.13 -4.33 39.47
CA ARG A 28 -11.90 -5.01 39.90
C ARG A 28 -11.07 -5.52 38.71
N GLN A 29 -11.72 -6.07 37.69
CA GLN A 29 -11.03 -6.49 36.46
C GLN A 29 -10.42 -5.29 35.71
N ARG A 30 -11.13 -4.15 35.64
CA ARG A 30 -10.60 -2.91 35.05
C ARG A 30 -9.34 -2.42 35.76
N ASN A 31 -9.35 -2.38 37.09
CA ASN A 31 -8.17 -1.98 37.87
C ASN A 31 -6.99 -2.96 37.68
N SER A 32 -7.29 -4.26 37.64
CA SER A 32 -6.29 -5.30 37.39
C SER A 32 -5.69 -5.20 35.98
N PHE A 33 -6.50 -4.85 34.98
CA PHE A 33 -6.05 -4.59 33.62
C PHE A 33 -5.07 -3.41 33.55
N LEU A 34 -5.41 -2.27 34.16
CA LEU A 34 -4.53 -1.11 34.22
C LEU A 34 -3.22 -1.42 34.96
N ALA A 35 -3.28 -2.20 36.04
CA ALA A 35 -2.10 -2.66 36.75
C ALA A 35 -1.23 -3.60 35.88
N ALA A 36 -1.84 -4.48 35.10
CA ALA A 36 -1.15 -5.36 34.17
C ALA A 36 -0.43 -4.55 33.08
N GLU A 37 -1.09 -3.54 32.49
CA GLU A 37 -0.46 -2.64 31.53
C GLU A 37 0.75 -1.91 32.11
N LYS A 38 0.60 -1.33 33.31
CA LYS A 38 1.71 -0.67 34.01
C LYS A 38 2.86 -1.63 34.29
N ALA A 39 2.55 -2.86 34.73
CA ALA A 39 3.56 -3.88 34.98
C ALA A 39 4.29 -4.29 33.68
N LEU A 40 3.55 -4.42 32.58
CA LEU A 40 4.14 -4.70 31.26
C LEU A 40 5.07 -3.57 30.85
N ASP A 41 4.64 -2.31 30.98
CA ASP A 41 5.43 -1.13 30.60
C ASP A 41 6.71 -1.00 31.42
N GLY A 42 6.61 -1.18 32.75
CA GLY A 42 7.76 -1.19 33.66
C GLY A 42 8.68 -2.42 33.55
N GLY A 43 8.35 -3.41 32.70
CA GLY A 43 9.16 -4.61 32.52
C GLY A 43 9.00 -5.66 33.63
N ALA A 44 8.04 -5.48 34.53
CA ALA A 44 7.72 -6.37 35.65
C ALA A 44 7.00 -7.65 35.14
N SER A 45 7.73 -8.48 34.40
CA SER A 45 7.18 -9.60 33.62
C SER A 45 6.48 -10.66 34.47
N ARG A 46 6.92 -10.88 35.73
CA ARG A 46 6.26 -11.81 36.65
C ARG A 46 4.88 -11.30 37.07
N GLU A 47 4.81 -10.02 37.43
CA GLU A 47 3.57 -9.40 37.88
C GLU A 47 2.56 -9.27 36.75
N PHE A 48 3.02 -8.85 35.56
CA PHE A 48 2.20 -8.87 34.35
C PHE A 48 1.58 -10.25 34.11
N ARG A 49 2.38 -11.33 34.15
CA ARG A 49 1.86 -12.70 33.93
C ARG A 49 0.86 -13.13 34.99
N ARG A 50 1.02 -12.70 36.24
CA ARG A 50 0.07 -12.99 37.32
C ARG A 50 -1.27 -12.30 37.05
N LEU A 51 -1.25 -10.97 36.90
CA LEU A 51 -2.45 -10.16 36.64
C LEU A 51 -3.16 -10.55 35.34
N SER A 52 -2.40 -10.81 34.27
CA SER A 52 -2.95 -11.22 32.97
C SER A 52 -3.73 -12.54 33.07
N LYS A 53 -3.26 -13.52 33.85
CA LYS A 53 -3.98 -14.81 34.01
C LYS A 53 -5.36 -14.66 34.66
N GLU A 54 -5.52 -13.67 35.54
CA GLU A 54 -6.80 -13.37 36.23
C GLU A 54 -7.81 -12.68 35.30
N LEU A 55 -7.39 -12.25 34.11
CA LEU A 55 -8.17 -11.44 33.19
C LEU A 55 -8.64 -12.19 31.94
N ARG A 56 -8.49 -13.52 31.85
CA ARG A 56 -8.81 -14.29 30.62
C ARG A 56 -10.24 -14.05 30.09
N ASP A 57 -11.21 -13.87 31.00
CA ASP A 57 -12.60 -13.63 30.66
C ASP A 57 -12.94 -12.13 30.53
N TYR A 58 -11.96 -11.23 30.75
CA TYR A 58 -12.16 -9.79 30.64
C TYR A 58 -12.14 -9.38 29.16
N PRO A 59 -13.11 -8.59 28.66
CA PRO A 59 -13.22 -8.28 27.23
C PRO A 59 -11.98 -7.67 26.57
N LEU A 60 -11.15 -6.94 27.33
CA LEU A 60 -9.93 -6.32 26.80
C LEU A 60 -8.68 -7.21 26.94
N TYR A 61 -8.80 -8.43 27.44
CA TYR A 61 -7.68 -9.37 27.56
C TYR A 61 -6.83 -9.53 26.28
N PRO A 62 -7.43 -9.63 25.07
CA PRO A 62 -6.66 -9.69 23.83
C PRO A 62 -5.67 -8.53 23.64
N TYR A 63 -5.95 -7.35 24.21
CA TYR A 63 -5.03 -6.22 24.15
C TYR A 63 -3.78 -6.45 25.02
N LEU A 64 -3.89 -7.12 26.17
CA LEU A 64 -2.72 -7.50 26.97
C LEU A 64 -1.84 -8.50 26.21
N GLU A 65 -2.45 -9.48 25.54
CA GLU A 65 -1.75 -10.45 24.70
C GLU A 65 -1.03 -9.76 23.55
N TYR A 66 -1.75 -8.88 22.82
CA TYR A 66 -1.20 -8.08 21.73
C TYR A 66 0.00 -7.24 22.19
N ARG A 67 -0.15 -6.50 23.31
CA ARG A 67 0.91 -5.62 23.82
C ARG A 67 2.13 -6.42 24.28
N ALA A 68 1.93 -7.54 24.97
CA ALA A 68 3.02 -8.40 25.41
C ALA A 68 3.80 -8.99 24.24
N LEU A 69 3.10 -9.53 23.24
CA LEU A 69 3.73 -10.08 22.04
C LEU A 69 4.43 -8.98 21.22
N SER A 70 3.80 -7.82 21.08
CA SER A 70 4.39 -6.66 20.40
C SER A 70 5.67 -6.19 21.08
N LYS A 71 5.71 -6.13 22.41
CA LYS A 71 6.91 -5.71 23.15
C LYS A 71 8.10 -6.65 22.94
N ARG A 72 7.85 -7.94 22.73
CA ARG A 72 8.88 -8.97 22.48
C ARG A 72 9.02 -9.36 21.00
N ILE A 73 8.43 -8.61 20.07
CA ILE A 73 8.31 -9.03 18.66
C ILE A 73 9.67 -9.34 18.01
N ASP A 74 10.74 -8.66 18.44
CA ASP A 74 12.08 -8.91 17.92
C ASP A 74 12.63 -10.31 18.28
N ARG A 75 12.09 -10.94 19.32
CA ARG A 75 12.42 -12.30 19.77
C ARG A 75 11.32 -13.31 19.48
N ALA A 76 10.16 -12.88 18.98
CA ALA A 76 9.07 -13.77 18.61
C ALA A 76 9.46 -14.63 17.40
N ASP A 77 8.90 -15.83 17.34
CA ASP A 77 8.99 -16.71 16.17
C ASP A 77 7.69 -16.71 15.35
N ASN A 78 7.69 -17.46 14.25
CA ASN A 78 6.51 -17.54 13.38
C ASN A 78 5.32 -18.23 14.09
N GLY A 79 5.57 -19.15 15.02
CA GLY A 79 4.55 -19.89 15.76
C GLY A 79 3.79 -19.00 16.73
N ASP A 80 4.52 -18.19 17.50
CA ASP A 80 3.96 -17.14 18.37
C ASP A 80 2.97 -16.26 17.61
N ILE A 81 3.39 -15.76 16.44
CA ILE A 81 2.56 -14.87 15.63
C ILE A 81 1.37 -15.61 15.05
N ARG A 82 1.56 -16.82 14.50
CA ARG A 82 0.46 -17.60 13.92
C ARG A 82 -0.61 -17.89 14.96
N SER A 83 -0.21 -18.33 16.15
CA SER A 83 -1.12 -18.59 17.28
C SER A 83 -1.94 -17.35 17.65
N PHE A 84 -1.30 -16.19 17.76
CA PHE A 84 -2.00 -14.93 18.02
C PHE A 84 -3.01 -14.58 16.91
N LEU A 85 -2.60 -14.71 15.64
CA LEU A 85 -3.45 -14.40 14.49
C LEU A 85 -4.66 -15.34 14.38
N GLU A 86 -4.50 -16.62 14.73
CA GLU A 86 -5.57 -17.61 14.75
C GLU A 86 -6.53 -17.39 15.92
N THR A 87 -5.98 -17.09 17.10
CA THR A 87 -6.77 -16.87 18.34
C THR A 87 -7.64 -15.62 18.26
N HIS A 88 -7.19 -14.58 17.56
CA HIS A 88 -7.88 -13.29 17.47
C HIS A 88 -8.29 -12.92 16.04
N ALA A 89 -8.53 -13.93 15.19
CA ALA A 89 -8.77 -13.77 13.76
C ALA A 89 -9.98 -12.88 13.41
N ASP A 90 -10.95 -12.79 14.31
CA ASP A 90 -12.19 -12.01 14.22
C ASP A 90 -12.05 -10.57 14.76
N THR A 91 -10.83 -10.17 15.18
CA THR A 91 -10.57 -8.84 15.74
C THR A 91 -9.60 -8.04 14.85
N PRO A 92 -9.64 -6.69 14.92
CA PRO A 92 -8.63 -5.86 14.28
C PRO A 92 -7.20 -6.12 14.78
N LEU A 93 -7.03 -6.71 15.97
CA LEU A 93 -5.71 -6.97 16.55
C LEU A 93 -4.90 -7.96 15.71
N ALA A 94 -5.54 -8.92 15.05
CA ALA A 94 -4.84 -9.84 14.15
C ALA A 94 -4.17 -9.09 13.00
N ASP A 95 -4.88 -8.18 12.33
CA ASP A 95 -4.30 -7.39 11.23
C ASP A 95 -3.21 -6.44 11.72
N ILE A 96 -3.40 -5.80 12.87
CA ILE A 96 -2.38 -4.94 13.48
C ILE A 96 -1.11 -5.75 13.80
N MET A 97 -1.24 -6.92 14.40
CA MET A 97 -0.11 -7.80 14.71
C MET A 97 0.58 -8.30 13.43
N ARG A 98 -0.19 -8.73 12.42
CA ARG A 98 0.34 -9.16 11.12
C ARG A 98 1.17 -8.07 10.48
N ASN A 99 0.66 -6.85 10.45
CA ASN A 99 1.36 -5.69 9.89
C ASN A 99 2.69 -5.42 10.62
N ARG A 100 2.66 -5.42 11.95
CA ARG A 100 3.86 -5.24 12.78
C ARG A 100 4.89 -6.34 12.53
N TRP A 101 4.42 -7.56 12.35
CA TRP A 101 5.26 -8.71 12.03
C TRP A 101 5.89 -8.60 10.65
N LEU A 102 5.10 -8.26 9.62
CA LEU A 102 5.58 -8.03 8.26
C LEU A 102 6.66 -6.93 8.22
N ASP A 103 6.52 -5.85 9.01
CA ASP A 103 7.55 -4.80 9.09
C ASP A 103 8.86 -5.32 9.67
N ARG A 104 8.79 -6.18 10.70
CA ARG A 104 9.98 -6.86 11.22
C ARG A 104 10.59 -7.78 10.16
N LEU A 105 9.78 -8.60 9.50
CA LEU A 105 10.25 -9.55 8.48
C LEU A 105 10.93 -8.83 7.32
N ALA A 106 10.36 -7.73 6.84
CA ALA A 106 10.96 -6.90 5.79
C ALA A 106 12.30 -6.27 6.25
N ARG A 107 12.34 -5.69 7.46
CA ARG A 107 13.60 -5.16 8.04
C ARG A 107 14.70 -6.22 8.18
N ARG A 108 14.31 -7.47 8.46
CA ARG A 108 15.23 -8.61 8.58
C ARG A 108 15.44 -9.37 7.27
N GLN A 109 14.84 -8.91 6.17
CA GLN A 109 14.88 -9.55 4.85
C GLN A 109 14.48 -11.03 4.87
N ARG A 110 13.59 -11.42 5.79
CA ARG A 110 13.04 -12.77 5.91
C ARG A 110 11.93 -12.98 4.90
N TRP A 111 12.28 -13.05 3.63
CA TRP A 111 11.34 -12.97 2.51
C TRP A 111 10.40 -14.17 2.39
N SER A 112 10.89 -15.40 2.59
CA SER A 112 10.03 -16.58 2.60
C SER A 112 8.95 -16.50 3.68
N ASP A 113 9.33 -16.01 4.87
CA ASP A 113 8.39 -15.79 5.96
C ASP A 113 7.44 -14.63 5.65
N TYR A 114 7.94 -13.56 5.03
CA TYR A 114 7.11 -12.43 4.63
C TYR A 114 5.95 -12.89 3.75
N LEU A 115 6.23 -13.72 2.74
CA LEU A 115 5.21 -14.31 1.87
C LEU A 115 4.22 -15.21 2.61
N ALA A 116 4.66 -15.91 3.67
CA ALA A 116 3.79 -16.78 4.46
C ALA A 116 2.77 -16.01 5.32
N PHE A 117 3.10 -14.79 5.74
CA PHE A 117 2.21 -13.94 6.56
C PHE A 117 1.51 -12.84 5.75
N TYR A 118 1.96 -12.55 4.54
CA TYR A 118 1.41 -11.48 3.71
C TYR A 118 -0.05 -11.77 3.32
N ARG A 119 -0.85 -10.71 3.30
CA ARG A 119 -2.20 -10.69 2.73
C ARG A 119 -2.31 -9.49 1.78
N PRO A 120 -3.07 -9.60 0.68
CA PRO A 120 -3.29 -8.49 -0.23
C PRO A 120 -3.75 -7.23 0.51
N THR A 121 -3.19 -6.08 0.13
CA THR A 121 -3.43 -4.80 0.78
C THR A 121 -3.24 -3.65 -0.21
N SER A 122 -3.86 -2.50 0.06
CA SER A 122 -3.62 -1.25 -0.68
C SER A 122 -2.34 -0.52 -0.26
N ASP A 123 -1.69 -0.94 0.83
CA ASP A 123 -0.42 -0.36 1.29
C ASP A 123 0.72 -0.66 0.29
N ILE A 124 1.18 0.38 -0.41
CA ILE A 124 2.22 0.26 -1.44
C ILE A 124 3.56 -0.20 -0.87
N THR A 125 3.94 0.20 0.34
CA THR A 125 5.18 -0.25 0.97
C THR A 125 5.14 -1.76 1.15
N ARG A 126 4.01 -2.30 1.64
CA ARG A 126 3.83 -3.74 1.82
C ARG A 126 3.77 -4.50 0.50
N ARG A 127 3.06 -3.96 -0.50
CA ARG A 127 3.06 -4.54 -1.86
C ARG A 127 4.46 -4.62 -2.44
N CYS A 128 5.25 -3.55 -2.34
CA CYS A 128 6.63 -3.56 -2.80
C CYS A 128 7.53 -4.54 -2.02
N HIS A 129 7.34 -4.68 -0.71
CA HIS A 129 8.00 -5.75 0.04
C HIS A 129 7.57 -7.15 -0.38
N GLN A 130 6.30 -7.38 -0.71
CA GLN A 130 5.83 -8.66 -1.26
C GLN A 130 6.46 -8.95 -2.64
N LEU A 131 6.52 -7.98 -3.55
CA LEU A 131 7.17 -8.16 -4.85
C LEU A 131 8.67 -8.42 -4.68
N HIS A 132 9.33 -7.70 -3.78
CA HIS A 132 10.73 -7.96 -3.45
C HIS A 132 10.90 -9.38 -2.88
N ALA A 133 9.99 -9.83 -2.01
CA ALA A 133 10.02 -11.17 -1.46
C ALA A 133 9.82 -12.25 -2.54
N LEU A 134 8.92 -12.04 -3.50
CA LEU A 134 8.75 -12.92 -4.66
C LEU A 134 10.05 -13.02 -5.48
N ILE A 135 10.68 -11.89 -5.80
CA ILE A 135 11.96 -11.86 -6.53
C ILE A 135 13.04 -12.64 -5.76
N ALA A 136 13.18 -12.36 -4.47
CA ALA A 136 14.20 -12.97 -3.62
C ALA A 136 14.00 -14.48 -3.40
N THR A 137 12.79 -15.00 -3.62
CA THR A 137 12.44 -16.42 -3.47
C THR A 137 12.27 -17.14 -4.81
N GLY A 138 12.78 -16.57 -5.90
CA GLY A 138 12.80 -17.21 -7.23
C GLY A 138 11.49 -17.11 -8.01
N LYS A 139 10.49 -16.37 -7.51
CA LYS A 139 9.19 -16.13 -8.17
C LYS A 139 9.20 -14.82 -8.98
N THR A 140 10.32 -14.52 -9.62
CA THR A 140 10.56 -13.25 -10.32
C THR A 140 9.55 -12.97 -11.43
N ALA A 141 9.18 -13.99 -12.23
CA ALA A 141 8.20 -13.83 -13.30
C ALA A 141 6.84 -13.35 -12.77
N GLN A 142 6.38 -13.92 -11.65
CA GLN A 142 5.17 -13.49 -10.96
C GLN A 142 5.30 -12.05 -10.44
N ALA A 143 6.44 -11.70 -9.84
CA ALA A 143 6.63 -10.34 -9.34
C ALA A 143 6.53 -9.32 -10.49
N PHE A 144 7.20 -9.60 -11.61
CA PHE A 144 7.29 -8.67 -12.74
C PHE A 144 5.97 -8.42 -13.46
N THR A 145 5.00 -9.34 -13.39
CA THR A 145 3.66 -9.09 -13.95
C THR A 145 2.88 -8.04 -13.16
N GLU A 146 3.20 -7.85 -11.89
CA GLU A 146 2.51 -6.89 -11.00
C GLU A 146 3.22 -5.52 -10.92
N VAL A 147 4.50 -5.43 -11.31
CA VAL A 147 5.28 -4.17 -11.25
C VAL A 147 4.66 -3.01 -12.01
N PRO A 148 4.10 -3.17 -13.24
CA PRO A 148 3.55 -2.04 -14.00
C PRO A 148 2.46 -1.26 -13.25
N GLU A 149 1.60 -1.94 -12.50
CA GLU A 149 0.52 -1.30 -11.72
C GLU A 149 1.09 -0.35 -10.65
N ILE A 150 2.21 -0.73 -10.02
CA ILE A 150 2.87 0.10 -9.01
C ILE A 150 3.73 1.17 -9.68
N TRP A 151 4.42 0.84 -10.78
CA TRP A 151 5.31 1.74 -11.50
C TRP A 151 4.57 2.93 -12.13
N LEU A 152 3.44 2.70 -12.80
CA LEU A 152 2.70 3.69 -13.60
C LEU A 152 1.88 4.64 -12.70
N TYR A 153 2.60 5.46 -11.93
CA TYR A 153 2.04 6.42 -11.00
C TYR A 153 2.83 7.72 -11.00
N GLY A 154 2.09 8.84 -10.94
CA GLY A 154 2.63 10.18 -11.12
C GLY A 154 3.40 10.74 -9.93
N ARG A 155 3.39 10.08 -8.77
CA ARG A 155 4.15 10.55 -7.59
C ARG A 155 5.22 9.55 -7.18
N SER A 156 6.13 10.02 -6.33
CA SER A 156 7.16 9.17 -5.72
C SER A 156 6.52 7.99 -5.00
N ARG A 157 7.09 6.80 -5.20
CA ARG A 157 6.72 5.60 -4.46
C ARG A 157 7.60 5.46 -3.21
N PRO A 158 7.17 4.71 -2.19
CA PRO A 158 8.02 4.39 -1.05
C PRO A 158 9.33 3.73 -1.48
N SER A 159 10.42 3.98 -0.76
CA SER A 159 11.75 3.41 -1.05
C SER A 159 11.78 1.87 -1.01
N ALA A 160 10.79 1.24 -0.37
CA ALA A 160 10.58 -0.20 -0.45
C ALA A 160 10.40 -0.73 -1.88
N CYS A 161 10.00 0.13 -2.83
CA CYS A 161 9.84 -0.22 -4.24
C CYS A 161 11.14 -0.14 -5.05
N ASP A 162 12.17 0.54 -4.55
CA ASP A 162 13.41 0.77 -5.30
C ASP A 162 14.12 -0.53 -5.70
N PRO A 163 14.26 -1.55 -4.81
CA PRO A 163 14.85 -2.83 -5.20
C PRO A 163 14.05 -3.57 -6.28
N VAL A 164 12.73 -3.43 -6.26
CA VAL A 164 11.82 -4.06 -7.23
C VAL A 164 11.99 -3.40 -8.60
N PHE A 165 11.97 -2.06 -8.65
CA PHE A 165 12.16 -1.32 -9.90
C PHE A 165 13.57 -1.51 -10.46
N ALA A 166 14.60 -1.61 -9.62
CA ALA A 166 15.96 -1.91 -10.07
C ALA A 166 16.09 -3.33 -10.63
N ALA A 167 15.40 -4.32 -10.03
CA ALA A 167 15.35 -5.67 -10.58
C ALA A 167 14.62 -5.72 -11.93
N TRP A 168 13.50 -5.00 -12.03
CA TRP A 168 12.70 -4.90 -13.26
C TRP A 168 13.45 -4.17 -14.39
N GLU A 169 14.23 -3.14 -14.06
CA GLU A 169 15.15 -2.47 -14.98
C GLU A 169 16.26 -3.39 -15.47
N ARG A 170 16.94 -4.10 -14.57
CA ARG A 170 18.01 -5.05 -14.96
C ARG A 170 17.49 -6.19 -15.85
N ALA A 171 16.21 -6.52 -15.75
CA ALA A 171 15.56 -7.49 -16.62
C ALA A 171 15.15 -6.92 -18.00
N GLY A 172 15.41 -5.64 -18.27
CA GLY A 172 15.05 -4.97 -19.53
C GLY A 172 13.55 -4.66 -19.67
N LEU A 173 12.76 -4.87 -18.62
CA LEU A 173 11.31 -4.70 -18.68
C LEU A 173 10.86 -3.26 -18.37
N ARG A 174 11.72 -2.47 -17.71
CA ARG A 174 11.53 -1.02 -17.59
C ARG A 174 11.99 -0.31 -18.86
N THR A 175 11.25 -0.52 -19.94
CA THR A 175 11.55 0.07 -21.26
C THR A 175 11.45 1.59 -21.24
N ASP A 176 12.06 2.26 -22.23
CA ASP A 176 11.93 3.71 -22.40
C ASP A 176 10.46 4.14 -22.48
N GLY A 177 9.60 3.35 -23.14
CA GLY A 177 8.16 3.59 -23.17
C GLY A 177 7.51 3.58 -21.78
N MET A 178 7.90 2.66 -20.89
CA MET A 178 7.42 2.64 -19.49
C MET A 178 7.91 3.85 -18.69
N VAL A 179 9.13 4.31 -18.96
CA VAL A 179 9.67 5.51 -18.32
C VAL A 179 8.90 6.75 -18.78
N TRP A 180 8.66 6.89 -20.09
CA TRP A 180 7.89 7.99 -20.66
C TRP A 180 6.45 8.06 -20.17
N GLN A 181 5.73 6.93 -20.10
CA GLN A 181 4.38 6.88 -19.52
C GLN A 181 4.37 7.38 -18.06
N ARG A 182 5.43 7.07 -17.30
CA ARG A 182 5.55 7.56 -15.92
C ARG A 182 5.95 9.04 -15.85
N VAL A 183 6.77 9.52 -16.79
CA VAL A 183 7.10 10.95 -16.94
C VAL A 183 5.84 11.77 -17.19
N GLU A 184 4.99 11.34 -18.13
CA GLU A 184 3.70 11.99 -18.42
C GLU A 184 2.83 12.08 -17.16
N LYS A 185 2.60 10.95 -16.49
CA LYS A 185 1.86 10.91 -15.21
C LYS A 185 2.46 11.82 -14.14
N ALA A 186 3.78 11.91 -14.08
CA ALA A 186 4.46 12.78 -13.13
C ALA A 186 4.23 14.26 -13.44
N ILE A 187 4.28 14.64 -14.71
CA ILE A 187 4.01 16.00 -15.15
C ILE A 187 2.54 16.38 -14.90
N ASP A 188 1.60 15.49 -15.21
CA ASP A 188 0.18 15.67 -14.91
C ASP A 188 -0.09 15.88 -13.41
N ALA A 189 0.63 15.15 -12.56
CA ALA A 189 0.56 15.27 -11.10
C ALA A 189 1.33 16.49 -10.54
N GLY A 190 2.05 17.24 -11.38
CA GLY A 190 2.88 18.37 -10.97
C GLY A 190 4.25 18.03 -10.39
N GLU A 191 4.67 16.77 -10.48
CA GLU A 191 5.91 16.22 -9.93
C GLU A 191 7.08 16.39 -10.90
N THR A 192 7.40 17.64 -11.29
CA THR A 192 8.45 17.93 -12.29
C THR A 192 9.85 17.44 -11.87
N ARG A 193 10.13 17.37 -10.56
CA ARG A 193 11.39 16.79 -10.05
C ARG A 193 11.47 15.28 -10.29
N LEU A 194 10.35 14.58 -10.15
CA LEU A 194 10.27 13.16 -10.46
C LEU A 194 10.45 12.93 -11.97
N ALA A 195 9.82 13.75 -12.81
CA ALA A 195 10.00 13.69 -14.26
C ALA A 195 11.48 13.87 -14.66
N ASP A 196 12.18 14.87 -14.10
CA ASP A 196 13.62 15.09 -14.34
C ASP A 196 14.48 13.92 -13.85
N TYR A 197 14.14 13.33 -12.70
CA TYR A 197 14.81 12.14 -12.18
C TYR A 197 14.64 10.94 -13.12
N LEU A 198 13.40 10.64 -13.54
CA LEU A 198 13.08 9.53 -14.44
C LEU A 198 13.82 9.65 -15.77
N ALA A 199 13.92 10.88 -16.30
CA ALA A 199 14.61 11.17 -17.54
C ALA A 199 16.07 10.70 -17.51
N ARG A 200 16.74 10.65 -16.35
CA ARG A 200 18.16 10.24 -16.26
C ARG A 200 18.45 8.87 -16.88
N SER A 201 17.46 7.98 -16.88
CA SER A 201 17.53 6.65 -17.48
C SER A 201 17.29 6.60 -19.00
N LEU A 202 16.80 7.70 -19.60
CA LEU A 202 16.57 7.83 -21.03
C LEU A 202 17.82 8.30 -21.79
N SER A 203 17.75 8.18 -23.11
CA SER A 203 18.76 8.70 -24.04
C SER A 203 18.97 10.22 -23.89
N LYS A 204 20.13 10.74 -24.33
CA LYS A 204 20.39 12.20 -24.30
C LYS A 204 19.31 13.03 -25.04
N PRO A 205 18.85 12.64 -26.26
CA PRO A 205 17.74 13.32 -26.93
C PRO A 205 16.44 13.31 -26.12
N ASP A 206 16.03 12.16 -25.61
CA ASP A 206 14.79 12.03 -24.84
C ASP A 206 14.81 12.87 -23.56
N ARG A 207 15.97 12.94 -22.89
CA ARG A 207 16.16 13.83 -21.74
C ARG A 207 15.93 15.29 -22.08
N ALA A 208 16.31 15.73 -23.28
CA ALA A 208 16.03 17.08 -23.72
C ALA A 208 14.52 17.30 -23.91
N TRP A 209 13.82 16.33 -24.49
CA TRP A 209 12.36 16.37 -24.64
C TRP A 209 11.60 16.40 -23.31
N VAL A 210 12.01 15.61 -22.31
CA VAL A 210 11.42 15.70 -20.96
C VAL A 210 11.60 17.11 -20.37
N LYS A 211 12.79 17.72 -20.55
CA LYS A 211 13.03 19.10 -20.10
C LYS A 211 12.13 20.12 -20.83
N GLN A 212 11.81 19.87 -22.11
CA GLN A 212 10.84 20.70 -22.83
C GLN A 212 9.44 20.56 -22.23
N TRP A 213 8.99 19.35 -21.91
CA TRP A 213 7.70 19.14 -21.25
C TRP A 213 7.65 19.80 -19.86
N ILE A 214 8.71 19.70 -19.07
CA ILE A 214 8.82 20.41 -17.78
C ILE A 214 8.78 21.94 -17.98
N ALA A 215 9.36 22.45 -19.07
CA ALA A 215 9.27 23.87 -19.41
C ALA A 215 7.83 24.28 -19.78
N LEU A 216 7.10 23.47 -20.52
CA LEU A 216 5.69 23.67 -20.83
C LEU A 216 4.80 23.61 -19.58
N PHE A 217 5.13 22.75 -18.62
CA PHE A 217 4.49 22.75 -17.31
C PHE A 217 4.64 24.09 -16.58
N LYS A 218 5.81 24.74 -16.67
CA LYS A 218 6.04 26.03 -16.01
C LYS A 218 5.41 27.19 -16.76
N SER A 219 5.46 27.15 -18.09
CA SER A 219 5.03 28.22 -18.98
C SER A 219 4.33 27.62 -20.20
N PRO A 220 2.99 27.44 -20.14
CA PRO A 220 2.21 26.85 -21.23
C PRO A 220 2.33 27.57 -22.58
N ASP A 221 2.51 28.90 -22.57
CA ASP A 221 2.64 29.73 -23.78
C ASP A 221 3.79 29.31 -24.70
N ARG A 222 4.78 28.62 -24.14
CA ARG A 222 5.92 28.11 -24.90
C ARG A 222 5.51 27.08 -25.94
N ALA A 223 4.30 26.52 -25.87
CA ALA A 223 3.77 25.65 -26.93
C ALA A 223 3.66 26.39 -28.28
N GLY A 224 3.56 27.72 -28.26
CA GLY A 224 3.58 28.57 -29.45
C GLY A 224 4.98 28.79 -30.05
N GLU A 225 6.06 28.34 -29.39
CA GLU A 225 7.44 28.37 -29.91
C GLU A 225 7.65 27.29 -31.00
N LEU A 226 6.97 27.41 -32.14
CA LEU A 226 6.84 26.32 -33.13
C LEU A 226 8.18 25.73 -33.61
N GLU A 227 9.20 26.58 -33.83
CA GLU A 227 10.53 26.12 -34.25
C GLU A 227 11.17 25.14 -33.27
N ARG A 228 10.85 25.26 -31.97
CA ARG A 228 11.38 24.39 -30.94
C ARG A 228 10.81 22.98 -30.98
N PHE A 229 9.62 22.82 -31.56
CA PHE A 229 8.90 21.56 -31.70
C PHE A 229 8.88 21.06 -33.15
N ARG A 230 9.74 21.60 -34.03
CA ARG A 230 9.82 21.22 -35.44
C ARG A 230 10.13 19.73 -35.65
N GLU A 231 11.00 19.18 -34.82
CA GLU A 231 11.39 17.77 -34.90
C GLU A 231 10.28 16.87 -34.38
N ALA A 232 10.03 15.76 -35.08
CA ALA A 232 9.05 14.77 -34.64
C ALA A 232 9.60 14.00 -33.43
N HIS A 233 8.72 13.75 -32.46
CA HIS A 233 8.99 12.93 -31.31
C HIS A 233 7.69 12.25 -30.88
N PRO A 234 7.69 10.97 -30.44
CA PRO A 234 6.45 10.23 -30.15
C PRO A 234 5.53 10.89 -29.10
N TYR A 235 6.09 11.75 -28.24
CA TYR A 235 5.37 12.45 -27.18
C TYR A 235 5.16 13.95 -27.45
N ARG A 236 5.59 14.49 -28.60
CA ARG A 236 5.52 15.93 -28.89
C ARG A 236 4.09 16.46 -28.82
N GLU A 237 3.16 15.79 -29.50
CA GLU A 237 1.77 16.21 -29.57
C GLU A 237 1.11 16.13 -28.18
N ALA A 238 1.42 15.11 -27.39
CA ALA A 238 0.96 15.01 -26.00
C ALA A 238 1.47 16.18 -25.15
N MET A 239 2.73 16.57 -25.29
CA MET A 239 3.31 17.74 -24.59
C MET A 239 2.59 19.05 -24.94
N LEU A 240 2.31 19.27 -26.23
CA LEU A 240 1.65 20.48 -26.72
C LEU A 240 0.18 20.53 -26.29
N ALA A 241 -0.55 19.41 -26.41
CA ALA A 241 -1.93 19.30 -25.92
C ALA A 241 -1.99 19.52 -24.40
N PHE A 242 -1.06 18.92 -23.64
CA PHE A 242 -0.91 19.15 -22.20
C PHE A 242 -0.74 20.65 -21.87
N ALA A 243 0.12 21.36 -22.60
CA ALA A 243 0.36 22.78 -22.37
C ALA A 243 -0.93 23.61 -22.57
N VAL A 244 -1.65 23.36 -23.66
CA VAL A 244 -2.94 24.02 -23.94
C VAL A 244 -3.96 23.74 -22.83
N ARG A 245 -4.16 22.47 -22.45
CA ARG A 245 -5.06 22.08 -21.35
C ARG A 245 -4.67 22.75 -20.03
N ARG A 246 -3.38 22.83 -19.75
CA ARG A 246 -2.86 23.50 -18.57
C ARG A 246 -3.12 25.01 -18.59
N LYS A 247 -2.98 25.66 -19.74
CA LYS A 247 -3.32 27.08 -19.91
C LYS A 247 -4.81 27.32 -19.68
N ALA A 248 -5.66 26.43 -20.20
CA ALA A 248 -7.11 26.51 -20.05
C ALA A 248 -7.60 26.46 -18.59
N ARG A 249 -6.81 25.87 -17.68
CA ARG A 249 -7.12 25.90 -16.23
C ARG A 249 -7.07 27.30 -15.61
N TRP A 250 -6.37 28.25 -16.25
CA TRP A 250 -6.20 29.62 -15.77
C TRP A 250 -6.87 30.64 -16.68
N ASP A 251 -6.73 30.48 -18.00
CA ASP A 251 -7.33 31.36 -19.01
C ASP A 251 -7.78 30.57 -20.23
N GLY A 252 -9.09 30.44 -20.41
CA GLY A 252 -9.68 29.71 -21.52
C GLY A 252 -9.55 30.42 -22.88
N LEU A 253 -9.58 31.75 -22.91
CA LEU A 253 -9.50 32.52 -24.16
C LEU A 253 -8.07 32.49 -24.72
N GLU A 254 -7.08 32.72 -23.86
CA GLU A 254 -5.69 32.60 -24.29
C GLU A 254 -5.31 31.15 -24.62
N ALA A 255 -5.89 30.15 -23.93
CA ALA A 255 -5.72 28.75 -24.30
C ALA A 255 -6.32 28.42 -25.67
N LEU A 256 -7.50 28.96 -25.99
CA LEU A 256 -8.11 28.82 -27.31
C LEU A 256 -7.25 29.45 -28.40
N ALA A 257 -6.71 30.65 -28.16
CA ALA A 257 -5.78 31.30 -29.08
C ALA A 257 -4.52 30.47 -29.31
N LEU A 258 -3.91 29.95 -28.23
CA LEU A 258 -2.76 29.05 -28.30
C LEU A 258 -3.09 27.77 -29.09
N TRP A 259 -4.27 27.19 -28.87
CA TRP A 259 -4.72 26.01 -29.59
C TRP A 259 -4.91 26.27 -31.08
N GLN A 260 -5.51 27.39 -31.46
CA GLN A 260 -5.70 27.78 -32.87
C GLN A 260 -4.37 27.98 -33.59
N GLN A 261 -3.33 28.44 -32.88
CA GLN A 261 -1.98 28.55 -33.42
C GLN A 261 -1.31 27.17 -33.59
N VAL A 262 -1.43 26.29 -32.61
CA VAL A 262 -0.69 25.02 -32.51
C VAL A 262 -1.35 23.90 -33.31
N LYS A 263 -2.67 23.72 -33.20
CA LYS A 263 -3.43 22.60 -33.80
C LYS A 263 -3.14 22.38 -35.30
N PRO A 264 -3.11 23.42 -36.17
CA PRO A 264 -2.90 23.20 -37.60
C PRO A 264 -1.48 22.76 -37.98
N ARG A 265 -0.53 22.82 -37.04
CA ARG A 265 0.90 22.59 -37.31
C ARG A 265 1.37 21.17 -37.01
N TYR A 266 0.60 20.41 -36.23
CA TYR A 266 0.99 19.08 -35.76
C TYR A 266 -0.13 18.06 -35.94
N PRO A 267 0.20 16.79 -36.21
CA PRO A 267 -0.78 15.73 -36.43
C PRO A 267 -1.34 15.19 -35.10
N PHE A 268 -2.16 15.99 -34.41
CA PHE A 268 -2.82 15.56 -33.17
C PHE A 268 -3.76 14.38 -33.39
N SER A 269 -3.79 13.43 -32.45
CA SER A 269 -4.77 12.34 -32.45
C SER A 269 -6.15 12.83 -32.01
N THR A 270 -7.19 12.06 -32.33
CA THR A 270 -8.56 12.36 -31.85
C THR A 270 -8.65 12.40 -30.33
N GLU A 271 -7.90 11.53 -29.64
CA GLU A 271 -7.81 11.54 -28.17
C GLU A 271 -7.24 12.86 -27.66
N GLN A 272 -6.11 13.31 -28.19
CA GLN A 272 -5.47 14.58 -27.80
C GLN A 272 -6.31 15.83 -28.11
N ILE A 273 -7.22 15.74 -29.07
CA ILE A 273 -8.13 16.84 -29.42
C ILE A 273 -9.34 16.88 -28.48
N ASN A 274 -9.78 15.73 -27.97
CA ASN A 274 -11.01 15.58 -27.18
C ASN A 274 -10.79 15.63 -25.66
N GLU A 275 -9.54 15.53 -25.19
CA GLU A 275 -9.14 15.74 -23.79
C GLU A 275 -9.21 17.20 -23.32
#